data_AF-A0A0Q5Q8V3-F1
#
_entry.id   AF-A0A0Q5Q8V3-F1
#
_cell.length_a   1.000
_cell.length_b   1.000
_cell.length_c   1.000
_cell.angle_alpha   90.00
_cell.angle_beta   90.00
_cell.angle_gamma   90.00
#
_symmetry.space_group_name_H-M   'P 1'
#
loop_
_entity.id
_entity.type
_entity.pdbx_description
1 polymer ?
#
loop_
_entity_poly.entity_id
_entity_poly.type
_entity_poly.pdbx_seq_one_letter_code
_entity_poly.pdbx_strand_id
1 'polypeptide(L)'
;MKLTAPKNNIISCFLIIITFVSCEKTAVKNYNETDCERYVAAKGGFYIDIYLKNINESDILFRLGEKEFFPEKKETDLTKTSFFISEKIKLSDTLECIINNKSFKIYDFKNITESALDSRNHKKIEICRFSTAQINGAKISDSRNNILKIYLN
;
A
#
# COMPACT_ATOMS: atom_id res chain seq x y z
N MET A 1 -22.57 35.14 -71.14
CA MET A 1 -23.64 35.45 -70.16
C MET A 1 -23.82 34.24 -69.25
N LYS A 2 -23.71 34.48 -67.93
CA LYS A 2 -23.99 33.59 -66.77
C LYS A 2 -23.13 32.33 -66.54
N LEU A 3 -22.32 32.45 -65.48
CA LEU A 3 -21.89 31.39 -64.57
C LEU A 3 -23.09 30.57 -64.08
N THR A 4 -22.86 29.27 -63.79
CA THR A 4 -23.12 28.70 -62.45
C THR A 4 -22.62 27.25 -62.37
N ALA A 5 -21.77 26.99 -61.37
CA ALA A 5 -21.60 25.65 -60.79
C ALA A 5 -22.72 25.38 -59.76
N PRO A 6 -23.06 24.10 -59.51
CA PRO A 6 -23.52 23.67 -58.20
C PRO A 6 -22.68 22.46 -57.72
N LYS A 7 -22.00 22.56 -56.57
CA LYS A 7 -22.45 22.33 -55.18
C LYS A 7 -22.01 20.95 -54.67
N ASN A 8 -21.16 21.01 -53.64
CA ASN A 8 -20.73 19.96 -52.71
C ASN A 8 -21.75 18.85 -52.47
N ASN A 9 -21.27 17.61 -52.50
CA ASN A 9 -21.70 16.58 -51.57
C ASN A 9 -20.47 16.10 -50.80
N ILE A 10 -20.09 16.91 -49.81
CA ILE A 10 -19.44 16.44 -48.58
C ILE A 10 -20.49 15.55 -47.92
N ILE A 11 -20.30 14.24 -47.85
CA ILE A 11 -20.88 13.32 -46.84
C ILE A 11 -20.41 11.90 -47.20
N SER A 12 -19.98 11.15 -46.18
CA SER A 12 -19.66 9.72 -46.18
C SER A 12 -18.29 9.37 -46.77
N CYS A 13 -17.21 9.31 -45.98
CA CYS A 13 -16.94 8.17 -45.09
C CYS A 13 -16.35 8.62 -43.74
N PHE A 14 -17.11 9.43 -42.99
CA PHE A 14 -16.91 9.63 -41.55
C PHE A 14 -17.47 8.41 -40.80
N LEU A 15 -16.87 7.22 -40.99
CA LEU A 15 -17.44 5.96 -40.48
C LEU A 15 -16.40 4.91 -40.09
N ILE A 16 -15.23 5.35 -39.63
CA ILE A 16 -14.25 4.49 -38.91
C ILE A 16 -13.69 5.23 -37.69
N ILE A 17 -14.55 5.92 -36.95
CA ILE A 17 -14.25 6.35 -35.57
C ILE A 17 -15.44 5.93 -34.70
N ILE A 18 -15.92 4.70 -34.90
CA ILE A 18 -16.78 4.02 -33.94
C ILE A 18 -15.83 3.49 -32.85
N THR A 19 -15.57 4.39 -31.89
CA THR A 19 -15.60 4.07 -30.47
C THR A 19 -14.81 2.84 -30.03
N PHE A 20 -13.47 2.94 -30.07
CA PHE A 20 -12.65 2.34 -29.01
C PHE A 20 -12.72 3.22 -27.74
N VAL A 21 -13.93 3.57 -27.31
CA VAL A 21 -14.13 3.95 -25.90
C VAL A 21 -14.10 2.62 -25.17
N SER A 22 -12.89 2.09 -24.98
CA SER A 22 -12.64 1.07 -23.98
C SER A 22 -13.13 1.70 -22.68
N CYS A 23 -14.30 1.25 -22.24
CA CYS A 23 -14.78 1.50 -20.90
C CYS A 23 -13.78 0.79 -19.98
N GLU A 24 -12.66 1.46 -19.67
CA GLU A 24 -11.73 1.00 -18.67
C GLU A 24 -12.56 0.81 -17.41
N LYS A 25 -12.78 -0.44 -17.02
CA LYS A 25 -13.43 -0.76 -15.76
C LYS A 25 -12.57 -0.14 -14.67
N THR A 26 -13.01 1.01 -14.16
CA THR A 26 -12.41 1.67 -13.02
C THR A 26 -12.40 0.65 -11.89
N ALA A 27 -11.21 0.36 -11.38
CA ALA A 27 -11.05 -0.62 -10.31
C ALA A 27 -11.87 -0.15 -9.11
N VAL A 28 -12.62 -1.06 -8.48
CA VAL A 28 -13.43 -0.71 -7.31
C VAL A 28 -12.47 -0.50 -6.14
N LYS A 29 -12.53 0.68 -5.50
CA LYS A 29 -11.75 0.99 -4.29
C LYS A 29 -12.20 0.08 -3.15
N ASN A 30 -11.27 -0.60 -2.50
CA ASN A 30 -11.55 -1.45 -1.33
C ASN A 30 -11.23 -0.76 0.02
N TYR A 31 -11.14 0.57 0.01
CA TYR A 31 -10.82 1.38 1.17
C TYR A 31 -11.48 2.77 1.04
N ASN A 32 -11.62 3.49 2.15
CA ASN A 32 -12.04 4.88 2.13
C ASN A 32 -10.85 5.77 1.74
N GLU A 33 -11.00 6.60 0.70
CA GLU A 33 -9.94 7.46 0.16
C GLU A 33 -9.28 8.33 1.24
N THR A 34 -10.08 8.94 2.13
CA THR A 34 -9.56 9.76 3.23
C THR A 34 -8.73 8.96 4.23
N ASP A 35 -8.94 7.65 4.31
CA ASP A 35 -8.17 6.80 5.21
C ASP A 35 -6.78 6.49 4.65
N CYS A 36 -6.62 6.38 3.33
CA CYS A 36 -5.30 6.13 2.72
C CYS A 36 -4.34 7.31 2.87
N GLU A 37 -4.86 8.53 2.89
CA GLU A 37 -4.09 9.76 3.09
C GLU A 37 -3.74 10.02 4.56
N ARG A 38 -4.38 9.31 5.50
CA ARG A 38 -4.26 9.60 6.94
C ARG A 38 -3.64 8.46 7.73
N TYR A 39 -3.89 7.22 7.35
CA TYR A 39 -3.52 6.02 8.12
C TYR A 39 -2.71 5.05 7.28
N VAL A 40 -1.74 4.39 7.91
CA VAL A 40 -0.95 3.33 7.26
C VAL A 40 -1.89 2.24 6.75
N ALA A 41 -1.70 1.86 5.47
CA ALA A 41 -2.52 0.87 4.76
C ALA A 41 -4.04 1.11 4.90
N ALA A 42 -4.48 2.37 4.97
CA ALA A 42 -5.87 2.76 5.18
C ALA A 42 -6.56 2.01 6.34
N LYS A 43 -5.84 1.77 7.45
CA LYS A 43 -6.27 0.99 8.64
C LYS A 43 -6.46 -0.52 8.38
N GLY A 44 -6.11 -1.02 7.20
CA GLY A 44 -6.15 -2.45 6.87
C GLY A 44 -5.05 -3.27 7.55
N GLY A 45 -4.14 -2.63 8.28
CA GLY A 45 -2.98 -3.24 8.91
C GLY A 45 -1.86 -3.53 7.91
N PHE A 46 -0.70 -3.88 8.42
CA PHE A 46 0.48 -4.24 7.63
C PHE A 46 1.38 -5.19 8.42
N TYR A 47 2.32 -5.82 7.74
CA TYR A 47 3.24 -6.76 8.33
C TYR A 47 4.57 -6.10 8.69
N ILE A 48 5.19 -6.56 9.76
CA ILE A 48 6.58 -6.24 10.11
C ILE A 48 7.34 -7.57 10.18
N ASP A 49 8.31 -7.72 9.29
CA ASP A 49 9.26 -8.84 9.28
C ASP A 49 10.53 -8.42 10.00
N ILE A 50 10.84 -9.06 11.13
CA ILE A 50 12.06 -8.85 11.89
C ILE A 50 13.03 -9.96 11.54
N TYR A 51 14.10 -9.61 10.82
CA TYR A 51 15.15 -10.54 10.40
C TYR A 51 16.22 -10.67 11.51
N LEU A 52 16.07 -11.70 12.33
CA LEU A 52 17.04 -12.11 13.35
C LEU A 52 16.89 -13.61 13.61
N LYS A 53 18.01 -14.32 13.69
CA LYS A 53 18.00 -15.75 14.07
C LYS A 53 17.60 -15.89 15.54
N ASN A 54 16.66 -16.80 15.81
CA ASN A 54 16.28 -17.23 17.16
C ASN A 54 15.81 -16.10 18.09
N ILE A 55 15.03 -15.15 17.57
CA ILE A 55 14.44 -14.10 18.41
C ILE A 55 13.38 -14.70 19.33
N ASN A 56 13.46 -14.39 20.63
CA ASN A 56 12.41 -14.72 21.58
C ASN A 56 11.36 -13.60 21.58
N GLU A 57 10.09 -13.99 21.49
CA GLU A 57 8.96 -13.05 21.42
C GLU A 57 8.82 -12.20 22.67
N SER A 58 9.19 -12.73 23.85
CA SER A 58 9.17 -11.97 25.10
C SER A 58 10.07 -10.73 25.07
N ASP A 59 11.04 -10.73 24.15
CA ASP A 59 12.04 -9.68 24.07
C ASP A 59 11.64 -8.59 23.06
N ILE A 60 10.43 -8.71 22.47
CA ILE A 60 9.89 -7.78 21.49
C ILE A 60 8.68 -7.05 22.09
N LEU A 61 8.73 -5.73 22.06
CA LEU A 61 7.66 -4.85 22.51
C LEU A 61 7.38 -3.79 21.44
N PHE A 62 6.11 -3.58 21.12
CA PHE A 62 5.70 -2.48 20.24
C PHE A 62 5.01 -1.38 21.03
N ARG A 63 5.32 -0.12 20.70
CA ARG A 63 4.69 1.06 21.28
C ARG A 63 4.24 2.04 20.22
N LEU A 64 3.04 2.59 20.40
CA LEU A 64 2.49 3.67 19.60
C LEU A 64 2.13 4.82 20.54
N GLY A 65 2.97 5.87 20.58
CA GLY A 65 2.90 6.87 21.64
C GLY A 65 3.12 6.23 23.01
N GLU A 66 2.17 6.41 23.94
CA GLU A 66 2.21 5.81 25.28
C GLU A 66 1.59 4.40 25.34
N LYS A 67 0.96 3.92 24.27
CA LYS A 67 0.31 2.62 24.24
C LYS A 67 1.30 1.52 23.88
N GLU A 68 1.47 0.56 24.79
CA GLU A 68 2.14 -0.71 24.50
C GLU A 68 1.16 -1.71 23.90
N PHE A 69 1.63 -2.54 22.96
CA PHE A 69 0.84 -3.62 22.38
C PHE A 69 1.71 -4.76 21.87
N PHE A 70 1.08 -5.93 21.73
CA PHE A 70 1.69 -7.14 21.18
C PHE A 70 0.95 -7.50 19.90
N PRO A 71 1.57 -7.31 18.71
CA PRO A 71 0.94 -7.65 17.46
C PRO A 71 0.78 -9.15 17.28
N GLU A 72 -0.14 -9.54 16.40
CA GLU A 72 -0.40 -10.95 16.12
C GLU A 72 0.79 -11.56 15.38
N LYS A 73 1.46 -12.52 16.01
CA LYS A 73 2.48 -13.32 15.35
C LYS A 73 1.84 -14.19 14.27
N LYS A 74 2.35 -14.13 13.05
CA LYS A 74 1.83 -14.91 11.91
C LYS A 74 2.73 -16.05 11.49
N GLU A 75 4.05 -15.84 11.52
CA GLU A 75 5.02 -16.82 11.04
C GLU A 75 6.38 -16.61 11.71
N THR A 76 7.08 -17.71 12.02
CA THR A 76 8.51 -17.69 12.34
C THR A 76 9.19 -18.71 11.47
N ASP A 77 10.23 -18.28 10.76
CA ASP A 77 11.19 -19.18 10.14
C ASP A 77 12.58 -18.99 10.78
N LEU A 78 13.59 -19.71 10.29
CA LEU A 78 14.95 -19.66 10.84
C LEU A 78 15.63 -18.28 10.68
N THR A 79 15.07 -17.39 9.85
CA THR A 79 15.68 -16.13 9.44
C THR A 79 14.90 -14.91 9.91
N LYS A 80 13.58 -15.04 10.13
CA LYS A 80 12.72 -13.94 10.53
C LYS A 80 11.52 -14.37 11.38
N THR A 81 10.96 -13.39 12.09
CA THR A 81 9.63 -13.47 12.67
C THR A 81 8.75 -12.36 12.10
N SER A 82 7.54 -12.74 11.67
CA SER A 82 6.58 -11.86 11.02
C SER A 82 5.42 -11.53 11.97
N PHE A 83 5.17 -10.23 12.15
CA PHE A 83 4.10 -9.70 13.00
C PHE A 83 3.08 -8.94 12.15
N PHE A 84 1.79 -9.17 12.40
CA PHE A 84 0.73 -8.38 11.80
C PHE A 84 0.30 -7.25 12.73
N ILE A 85 0.47 -6.01 12.26
CA ILE A 85 0.09 -4.80 12.98
C ILE A 85 -1.31 -4.38 12.55
N SER A 86 -2.29 -4.57 13.42
CA SER A 86 -3.69 -4.17 13.20
C SER A 86 -4.03 -2.78 13.79
N GLU A 87 -3.07 -2.16 14.47
CA GLU A 87 -3.24 -0.86 15.10
C GLU A 87 -3.47 0.26 14.06
N LYS A 88 -4.33 1.22 14.43
CA LYS A 88 -4.69 2.36 13.58
C LYS A 88 -3.60 3.45 13.63
N ILE A 89 -2.48 3.18 12.97
CA ILE A 89 -1.32 4.07 12.92
C ILE A 89 -1.55 5.17 11.88
N LYS A 90 -1.42 6.44 12.25
CA LYS A 90 -1.44 7.55 11.29
C LYS A 90 -0.13 7.62 10.52
N LEU A 91 -0.15 8.19 9.31
CA LEU A 91 1.08 8.36 8.52
C LEU A 91 2.13 9.23 9.23
N SER A 92 1.69 10.14 10.10
CA SER A 92 2.51 11.02 10.92
C SER A 92 2.99 10.42 12.24
N ASP A 93 2.47 9.25 12.63
CA ASP A 93 2.82 8.66 13.93
C ASP A 93 4.23 8.07 13.90
N THR A 94 4.80 7.84 15.08
CA THR A 94 6.01 7.05 15.27
C THR A 94 5.64 5.75 15.98
N LEU A 95 5.93 4.62 15.34
CA LEU A 95 5.86 3.30 15.93
C LEU A 95 7.25 2.95 16.47
N GLU A 96 7.34 2.58 17.73
CA GLU A 96 8.58 2.10 18.33
C GLU A 96 8.51 0.57 18.44
N CYS A 97 9.52 -0.11 17.92
CA CYS A 97 9.74 -1.54 18.12
C CYS A 97 10.99 -1.70 18.99
N ILE A 98 10.83 -2.28 20.18
CA ILE A 98 11.91 -2.50 21.13
C ILE A 98 12.25 -3.98 21.07
N ILE A 99 13.51 -4.30 20.81
CA ILE A 99 14.02 -5.67 20.68
C ILE A 99 15.29 -5.78 21.51
N ASN A 100 15.32 -6.67 22.50
CA ASN A 100 16.50 -6.84 23.38
C ASN A 100 17.00 -5.49 23.96
N ASN A 101 16.08 -4.65 24.45
CA ASN A 101 16.35 -3.28 24.93
C ASN A 101 16.90 -2.29 23.90
N LYS A 102 16.96 -2.64 22.61
CA LYS A 102 17.28 -1.70 21.53
C LYS A 102 15.99 -1.16 20.92
N SER A 103 15.89 0.17 20.80
CA SER A 103 14.73 0.84 20.22
C SER A 103 14.92 1.10 18.71
N PHE A 104 13.92 0.71 17.93
CA PHE A 104 13.78 0.98 16.50
C PHE A 104 12.56 1.88 16.30
N LYS A 105 12.80 3.16 16.03
CA LYS A 105 11.75 4.14 15.75
C LYS A 105 11.43 4.14 14.27
N ILE A 106 10.17 3.87 13.96
CA ILE A 106 9.62 3.74 12.62
C ILE A 106 8.63 4.89 12.40
N TYR A 107 8.90 5.74 11.42
CA TYR A 107 8.14 6.98 11.18
C TYR A 107 8.20 7.40 9.71
N ASP A 108 7.55 8.52 9.37
CA ASP A 108 7.40 9.02 7.99
C ASP A 108 6.79 7.97 7.05
N PHE A 109 5.74 7.29 7.53
CA PHE A 109 5.06 6.27 6.75
C PHE A 109 4.46 6.85 5.48
N LYS A 110 4.58 6.10 4.38
CA LYS A 110 3.94 6.42 3.11
C LYS A 110 3.20 5.20 2.60
N ASN A 111 1.97 5.45 2.18
CA ASN A 111 1.20 4.48 1.42
C ASN A 111 1.44 4.68 -0.08
N ILE A 112 1.09 3.66 -0.85
CA ILE A 112 0.76 3.81 -2.26
C ILE A 112 -0.61 3.20 -2.54
N THR A 113 -1.20 3.65 -3.64
CA THR A 113 -2.39 3.04 -4.23
C THR A 113 -1.97 2.20 -5.44
N GLU A 114 -2.47 0.98 -5.53
CA GLU A 114 -2.20 0.12 -6.68
C GLU A 114 -3.40 -0.76 -7.00
N SER A 115 -3.42 -1.28 -8.23
CA SER A 115 -4.43 -2.23 -8.65
C SER A 115 -4.04 -3.66 -8.28
N ALA A 116 -4.94 -4.37 -7.61
CA ALA A 116 -4.81 -5.78 -7.27
C ALA A 116 -6.02 -6.58 -7.79
N LEU A 117 -5.92 -7.91 -7.77
CA LEU A 117 -7.05 -8.80 -8.02
C LEU A 117 -7.65 -9.24 -6.68
N ASP A 118 -8.95 -9.06 -6.51
CA ASP A 118 -9.69 -9.61 -5.37
C ASP A 118 -9.74 -11.13 -5.47
N SER A 119 -9.13 -11.82 -4.51
CA SER A 119 -9.02 -13.28 -4.48
C SER A 119 -10.37 -14.00 -4.44
N ARG A 120 -11.46 -13.33 -4.04
CA ARG A 120 -12.79 -13.94 -3.91
C ARG A 120 -13.58 -13.97 -5.22
N ASN A 121 -13.34 -13.02 -6.11
CA ASN A 121 -14.15 -12.83 -7.32
C ASN A 121 -13.33 -12.46 -8.56
N HIS A 122 -12.00 -12.44 -8.45
CA HIS A 122 -11.02 -12.10 -9.48
C HIS A 122 -11.24 -10.74 -10.16
N LYS A 123 -11.95 -9.81 -9.51
CA LYS A 123 -12.13 -8.45 -10.02
C LYS A 123 -10.93 -7.59 -9.68
N LYS A 124 -10.62 -6.66 -10.58
CA LYS A 124 -9.63 -5.61 -10.33
C LYS A 124 -10.16 -4.65 -9.27
N ILE A 125 -9.42 -4.52 -8.18
CA ILE A 125 -9.68 -3.61 -7.07
C ILE A 125 -8.52 -2.65 -6.90
N GLU A 126 -8.79 -1.46 -6.40
CA GLU A 126 -7.75 -0.55 -5.94
C GLU A 126 -7.53 -0.77 -4.45
N ILE A 127 -6.28 -0.99 -4.06
CA ILE A 127 -5.86 -1.18 -2.68
C ILE A 127 -4.94 -0.03 -2.26
N CYS A 128 -5.00 0.32 -0.97
CA CYS A 128 -4.05 1.19 -0.32
C CYS A 128 -3.18 0.35 0.60
N ARG A 129 -1.87 0.31 0.36
CA ARG A 129 -0.93 -0.47 1.17
C ARG A 129 0.22 0.37 1.67
N PHE A 130 0.86 -0.10 2.74
CA PHE A 130 2.16 0.39 3.16
C PHE A 130 3.18 0.29 2.00
N SER A 131 4.02 1.31 1.86
CA SER A 131 5.09 1.36 0.86
C SER A 131 6.45 1.67 1.48
N THR A 132 6.62 2.83 2.12
CA THR A 132 7.93 3.22 2.67
C THR A 132 7.80 3.86 4.04
N ALA A 133 8.90 3.88 4.80
CA ALA A 133 9.06 4.59 6.06
C ALA A 133 10.54 4.93 6.28
N GLN A 134 10.87 5.44 7.46
CA GLN A 134 12.22 5.47 7.99
C GLN A 134 12.32 4.58 9.24
N ILE A 135 13.47 3.95 9.44
CA ILE A 135 13.84 3.27 10.68
C ILE A 135 15.10 3.96 11.22
N ASN A 136 15.01 4.63 12.36
CA ASN A 136 16.13 5.36 12.99
C ASN A 136 16.86 6.29 11.99
N GLY A 137 16.13 6.99 11.12
CA GLY A 137 16.69 7.88 10.09
C GLY A 137 17.07 7.22 8.76
N ALA A 138 17.14 5.88 8.71
CA ALA A 138 17.41 5.15 7.47
C ALA A 138 16.11 4.90 6.71
N LYS A 139 16.03 5.39 5.47
CA LYS A 139 14.86 5.16 4.61
C LYS A 139 14.78 3.69 4.20
N ILE A 140 13.61 3.08 4.41
CA ILE A 140 13.32 1.75 3.89
C ILE A 140 12.61 1.86 2.54
N SER A 141 13.01 0.98 1.62
CA SER A 141 12.45 0.94 0.26
C SER A 141 11.16 0.13 0.24
N ASP A 142 10.33 0.40 -0.77
CA ASP A 142 9.12 -0.36 -1.01
C ASP A 142 9.46 -1.82 -1.33
N SER A 143 9.00 -2.71 -0.46
CA SER A 143 9.13 -4.16 -0.58
C SER A 143 8.18 -4.75 -1.62
N ARG A 144 7.31 -3.93 -2.22
CA ARG A 144 6.25 -4.30 -3.18
C ARG A 144 5.24 -5.30 -2.62
N ASN A 145 5.17 -5.37 -1.30
CA ASN A 145 4.18 -6.10 -0.55
C ASN A 145 3.90 -5.28 0.72
N ASN A 146 2.78 -5.54 1.39
CA ASN A 146 2.34 -4.75 2.57
C ASN A 146 3.19 -5.10 3.83
N ILE A 147 4.51 -5.21 3.68
CA ILE A 147 5.49 -5.67 4.66
C ILE A 147 6.60 -4.63 4.83
N LEU A 148 6.84 -4.23 6.07
CA LEU A 148 8.01 -3.49 6.51
C LEU A 148 9.08 -4.48 6.98
N LYS A 149 10.33 -4.31 6.57
CA LYS A 149 11.45 -5.20 6.94
C LYS A 149 12.40 -4.50 7.89
N ILE A 150 12.70 -5.15 9.02
CA ILE A 150 13.70 -4.72 10.00
C ILE A 150 14.85 -5.71 9.95
N TYR A 151 16.05 -5.24 9.63
CA TYR A 151 17.25 -6.06 9.63
C TYR A 151 18.05 -5.78 10.89
N LEU A 152 18.25 -6.82 11.70
CA LEU A 152 19.09 -6.77 12.89
C LEU A 152 20.44 -7.38 12.52
N ASN A 153 21.47 -6.53 12.45
CA ASN A 153 22.86 -6.96 12.29
C ASN A 153 23.44 -7.45 13.62
#